data_AF-A0A377GLK4-F1
#
_entry.id   AF-A0A377GLK4-F1
#
_cell.length_a   1.000
_cell.length_b   1.000
_cell.length_c   1.000
_cell.angle_alpha   90.00
_cell.angle_beta   90.00
_cell.angle_gamma   90.00
#
_symmetry.space_group_name_H-M   'P 1'
#
loop_
_entity.id
_entity.type
_entity.pdbx_description
1 polymer ?
#
loop_
_entity_poly.entity_id
_entity_poly.type
_entity_poly.pdbx_seq_one_letter_code
_entity_poly.pdbx_strand_id
1 'polypeptide(L)'
;MYLNKLYNFIHTEIFEHDKQGFDKATLFRQTHLNGTPYYLLQLPKKKNKFPEGLTLIEHHISIYEQPLNIIDKLSEYHYTATFKDKQKKTYRLHVYFDQLDAMISSPRLVLETSNQEYESTAGNEFDVDWLAVSKRTIGSIIAKLRDEQNNHCALLKNKIAALDKVTVQLSMNLEKNKKKYLTTLDQQIKLSTQLNAINSREDMQKKIGLLETIYQKVDVEISSPRSSRKTKEIASSATQSTTPEASQLTKADAANVRKTAISKKNKYFPINNTAQEESLTPKINKLSDKLLQIGATTDESEKTAMIQDLFQRISELQLIVSSSKVNSIQTLKKMEQSLISIGRKHLHSLLFKNKFNQAVQLSALFSVALDDTILKKALIELNANLLDFILKNKKYDLEKFKLKIHDKNYDSILDYLLQCDFSSSKAEQCFNILLTHKMSLLRNDSVGLPLLLPIIEDEKHPLAHILLSNLEGSPENLHLLKQMINFFETQKKNFLPDTTHYQRISKSLALMKKLDEDLSTKLKKNAGSSSRNSNIYGRLGLFALHDLIKFSPPASSTPSESSEESSESLPGKLLI
;
A
#
# COMPACT_ATOMS: atom_id res chain seq x y z
N MET A 1 -4.22 11.05 0.40
CA MET A 1 -4.36 10.92 -1.07
C MET A 1 -3.77 9.57 -1.47
N TYR A 2 -4.46 8.77 -2.28
CA TYR A 2 -3.90 7.51 -2.79
C TYR A 2 -3.12 7.81 -4.07
N LEU A 3 -1.80 7.62 -4.01
CA LEU A 3 -0.88 7.83 -5.13
C LEU A 3 -0.29 6.50 -5.52
N ASN A 4 -0.24 6.23 -6.83
CA ASN A 4 0.30 5.00 -7.39
C ASN A 4 1.83 4.93 -7.16
N LYS A 5 2.31 3.86 -6.49
CA LYS A 5 3.72 3.74 -6.09
C LYS A 5 4.61 3.46 -7.29
N LEU A 6 4.12 2.67 -8.25
CA LEU A 6 4.80 2.38 -9.51
C LEU A 6 4.86 3.63 -10.40
N TYR A 7 3.80 4.44 -10.45
CA TYR A 7 3.84 5.76 -11.10
C TYR A 7 4.92 6.65 -10.47
N ASN A 8 4.92 6.80 -9.14
CA ASN A 8 5.92 7.62 -8.43
C ASN A 8 7.35 7.15 -8.73
N PHE A 9 7.59 5.84 -8.74
CA PHE A 9 8.91 5.27 -9.07
C PHE A 9 9.32 5.55 -10.53
N ILE A 10 8.41 5.38 -11.48
CA ILE A 10 8.68 5.68 -12.90
C ILE A 10 8.94 7.18 -13.09
N HIS A 11 8.23 8.05 -12.36
CA HIS A 11 8.42 9.50 -12.38
C HIS A 11 9.86 9.86 -11.99
N THR A 12 10.31 9.50 -10.78
CA THR A 12 11.59 9.99 -10.24
C THR A 12 12.82 9.21 -10.72
N GLU A 13 12.71 7.90 -11.00
CA GLU A 13 13.89 7.04 -11.24
C GLU A 13 14.13 6.63 -12.70
N ILE A 14 13.13 6.87 -13.56
CA ILE A 14 13.16 6.47 -14.97
C ILE A 14 12.95 7.68 -15.88
N PHE A 15 11.88 8.45 -15.66
CA PHE A 15 11.54 9.58 -16.52
C PHE A 15 12.39 10.83 -16.24
N GLU A 16 12.59 11.22 -14.97
CA GLU A 16 13.52 12.31 -14.59
C GLU A 16 15.01 11.99 -14.88
N HIS A 17 15.32 10.78 -15.34
CA HIS A 17 16.64 10.34 -15.79
C HIS A 17 16.70 10.01 -17.29
N ASP A 18 15.71 10.51 -18.06
CA ASP A 18 15.60 10.43 -19.53
C ASP A 18 15.74 9.01 -20.13
N LYS A 19 15.37 7.98 -19.35
CA LYS A 19 15.37 6.57 -19.78
C LYS A 19 14.14 6.27 -20.63
N GLN A 20 14.02 6.90 -21.79
CA GLN A 20 12.88 6.71 -22.70
C GLN A 20 12.75 5.27 -23.21
N GLY A 21 13.84 4.48 -23.23
CA GLY A 21 13.82 3.05 -23.56
C GLY A 21 13.97 2.15 -22.34
N PHE A 22 13.02 1.25 -22.09
CA PHE A 22 13.05 0.31 -20.97
C PHE A 22 12.62 -1.11 -21.40
N ASP A 23 13.52 -2.10 -21.25
CA ASP A 23 13.37 -3.49 -21.77
C ASP A 23 12.75 -3.59 -23.17
N LYS A 24 13.22 -2.75 -24.11
CA LYS A 24 12.78 -2.72 -25.51
C LYS A 24 11.36 -2.17 -25.72
N ALA A 25 10.70 -1.69 -24.66
CA ALA A 25 9.54 -0.80 -24.73
C ALA A 25 9.98 0.68 -24.68
N THR A 26 9.10 1.58 -25.12
CA THR A 26 9.32 3.03 -25.05
C THR A 26 8.38 3.66 -24.02
N LEU A 27 8.93 4.42 -23.09
CA LEU A 27 8.19 5.12 -22.03
C LEU A 27 7.74 6.50 -22.52
N PHE A 28 6.43 6.74 -22.51
CA PHE A 28 5.82 8.03 -22.80
C PHE A 28 5.09 8.56 -21.57
N ARG A 29 5.20 9.87 -21.31
CA ARG A 29 4.28 10.59 -20.41
C ARG A 29 3.08 11.05 -21.22
N GLN A 30 1.87 10.78 -20.75
CA GLN A 30 0.63 11.20 -21.39
C GLN A 30 -0.37 11.74 -20.35
N THR A 31 -1.46 12.33 -20.85
CA THR A 31 -2.57 12.86 -20.04
C THR A 31 -3.86 12.23 -20.55
N HIS A 32 -4.67 11.69 -19.65
CA HIS A 32 -5.98 11.14 -19.99
C HIS A 32 -7.01 12.25 -20.23
N LEU A 33 -8.14 11.95 -20.89
CA LEU A 33 -9.17 12.93 -21.29
C LEU A 33 -9.76 13.74 -20.12
N ASN A 34 -9.71 13.21 -18.89
CA ASN A 34 -10.12 13.90 -17.66
C ASN A 34 -8.99 14.72 -16.99
N GLY A 35 -7.87 14.93 -17.67
CA GLY A 35 -6.70 15.67 -17.16
C GLY A 35 -5.75 14.86 -16.26
N THR A 36 -6.02 13.58 -15.96
CA THR A 36 -5.14 12.79 -15.09
C THR A 36 -3.84 12.37 -15.81
N PRO A 37 -2.64 12.67 -15.25
CA PRO A 37 -1.37 12.21 -15.81
C PRO A 37 -1.17 10.70 -15.71
N TYR A 38 -0.49 10.13 -16.70
CA TYR A 38 -0.10 8.71 -16.70
C TYR A 38 1.17 8.43 -17.48
N TYR A 39 1.78 7.29 -17.19
CA TYR A 39 2.87 6.72 -17.96
C TYR A 39 2.36 5.57 -18.83
N LEU A 40 2.74 5.59 -20.11
CA LEU A 40 2.45 4.58 -21.10
C LEU A 40 3.76 3.93 -21.56
N LEU A 41 3.97 2.66 -21.26
CA LEU A 41 5.07 1.86 -21.78
C LEU A 41 4.61 1.15 -23.06
N GLN A 42 4.97 1.72 -24.20
CA GLN A 42 4.66 1.18 -25.52
C GLN A 42 5.51 -0.05 -25.78
N LEU A 43 4.88 -1.23 -25.82
CA LEU A 43 5.58 -2.49 -25.97
C LEU A 43 5.96 -2.76 -27.44
N PRO A 44 7.05 -3.51 -27.71
CA PRO A 44 7.54 -3.75 -29.06
C PRO A 44 6.71 -4.83 -29.77
N LYS A 45 6.26 -4.53 -30.99
CA LYS A 45 5.47 -5.39 -31.88
C LYS A 45 6.28 -6.59 -32.42
N LYS A 46 6.69 -7.51 -31.54
CA LYS A 46 7.43 -8.74 -31.87
C LYS A 46 6.49 -9.92 -32.13
N LYS A 47 7.07 -11.05 -32.57
CA LYS A 47 6.39 -12.33 -32.88
C LYS A 47 5.82 -13.05 -31.63
N ASN A 48 5.10 -12.34 -30.76
CA ASN A 48 4.22 -13.00 -29.80
C ASN A 48 3.13 -13.71 -30.63
N LYS A 49 2.93 -15.02 -30.40
CA LYS A 49 1.82 -15.76 -31.00
C LYS A 49 0.51 -15.29 -30.36
N PHE A 50 -0.08 -14.26 -30.95
CA PHE A 50 -1.47 -13.89 -30.72
C PHE A 50 -2.43 -14.91 -31.34
N PRO A 51 -3.72 -14.91 -30.96
CA PRO A 51 -4.70 -15.88 -31.45
C PRO A 51 -4.81 -15.88 -32.98
N GLU A 52 -5.08 -17.05 -33.55
CA GLU A 52 -5.27 -17.17 -34.98
C GLU A 52 -6.48 -16.35 -35.44
N GLY A 53 -6.31 -15.56 -36.51
CA GLY A 53 -7.32 -14.63 -37.00
C GLY A 53 -7.18 -13.18 -36.51
N LEU A 54 -6.39 -12.91 -35.46
CA LEU A 54 -6.17 -11.55 -34.94
C LEU A 54 -4.74 -11.05 -35.18
N THR A 55 -4.63 -9.88 -35.81
CA THR A 55 -3.37 -9.15 -36.02
C THR A 55 -3.21 -8.08 -34.95
N LEU A 56 -2.12 -8.10 -34.17
CA LEU A 56 -1.81 -7.02 -33.23
C LEU A 56 -1.49 -5.74 -34.00
N ILE A 57 -2.24 -4.67 -33.72
CA ILE A 57 -1.93 -3.31 -34.18
C ILE A 57 -0.94 -2.64 -33.23
N GLU A 58 -1.19 -2.73 -31.92
CA GLU A 58 -0.40 -2.08 -30.86
C GLU A 58 -0.72 -2.68 -29.49
N HIS A 59 0.17 -2.48 -28.53
CA HIS A 59 -0.07 -2.80 -27.12
C HIS A 59 0.85 -2.00 -26.20
N HIS A 60 0.37 -1.69 -25.00
CA HIS A 60 1.10 -0.90 -24.02
C HIS A 60 0.70 -1.26 -22.58
N ILE A 61 1.49 -0.79 -21.62
CA ILE A 61 1.16 -0.82 -20.19
C ILE A 61 0.89 0.61 -19.74
N SER A 62 -0.25 0.86 -19.12
CA SER A 62 -0.68 2.19 -18.66
C SER A 62 -0.75 2.25 -17.14
N ILE A 63 -0.15 3.31 -16.59
CA ILE A 63 0.15 3.47 -15.16
C ILE A 63 -0.25 4.90 -14.76
N TYR A 64 -1.44 5.06 -14.17
CA TYR A 64 -1.99 6.37 -13.78
C TYR A 64 -1.41 6.86 -12.46
N GLU A 65 -1.22 8.19 -12.34
CA GLU A 65 -0.89 8.84 -11.05
C GLU A 65 -1.99 8.61 -10.00
N GLN A 66 -3.23 8.78 -10.45
CA GLN A 66 -4.46 8.72 -9.66
C GLN A 66 -5.49 7.86 -10.39
N PRO A 67 -6.32 7.08 -9.68
CA PRO A 67 -7.25 6.16 -10.30
C PRO A 67 -8.47 6.90 -10.90
N LEU A 68 -8.78 6.64 -12.18
CA LEU A 68 -9.89 7.28 -12.90
C LEU A 68 -11.23 6.68 -12.47
N ASN A 69 -11.28 5.35 -12.32
CA ASN A 69 -12.47 4.58 -11.98
C ASN A 69 -12.25 3.61 -10.78
N ILE A 70 -13.27 2.81 -10.43
CA ILE A 70 -13.23 1.89 -9.28
C ILE A 70 -12.25 0.71 -9.48
N ILE A 71 -12.10 0.21 -10.71
CA ILE A 71 -11.11 -0.82 -11.05
C ILE A 71 -9.71 -0.23 -10.92
N ASP A 72 -9.51 1.01 -11.40
CA ASP A 72 -8.21 1.68 -11.29
C ASP A 72 -7.79 1.89 -9.82
N LYS A 73 -8.74 2.12 -8.89
CA LYS A 73 -8.47 2.25 -7.44
C LYS A 73 -7.86 0.99 -6.82
N LEU A 74 -8.04 -0.16 -7.47
CA LEU A 74 -7.47 -1.44 -7.08
C LEU A 74 -6.19 -1.75 -7.88
N SER A 75 -6.00 -1.12 -9.05
CA SER A 75 -4.89 -1.37 -9.96
C SER A 75 -3.67 -0.51 -9.68
N GLU A 76 -2.50 -1.09 -9.84
CA GLU A 76 -1.26 -0.33 -9.95
C GLU A 76 -0.85 -0.13 -11.42
N TYR A 77 -1.28 -1.02 -12.32
CA TYR A 77 -1.13 -0.86 -13.77
C TYR A 77 -2.20 -1.65 -14.53
N HIS A 78 -2.39 -1.34 -15.81
CA HIS A 78 -3.17 -2.19 -16.72
C HIS A 78 -2.45 -2.37 -18.06
N TYR A 79 -2.69 -3.52 -18.69
CA TYR A 79 -2.24 -3.83 -20.05
C TYR A 79 -3.38 -3.59 -21.04
N THR A 80 -3.07 -2.90 -22.13
CA THR A 80 -4.00 -2.65 -23.24
C THR A 80 -3.40 -3.20 -24.53
N ALA A 81 -4.22 -3.84 -25.37
CA ALA A 81 -3.82 -4.28 -26.71
C ALA A 81 -4.94 -4.06 -27.73
N THR A 82 -4.59 -3.49 -28.88
CA THR A 82 -5.50 -3.26 -30.01
C THR A 82 -5.18 -4.26 -31.12
N PHE A 83 -6.20 -4.98 -31.60
CA PHE A 83 -6.12 -6.00 -32.63
C PHE A 83 -7.02 -5.67 -33.82
N LYS A 84 -6.77 -6.28 -34.99
CA LYS A 84 -7.74 -6.36 -36.08
C LYS A 84 -7.94 -7.79 -36.58
N ASP A 85 -9.17 -8.13 -36.94
CA ASP A 85 -9.53 -9.41 -37.57
C ASP A 85 -9.30 -9.39 -39.10
N LYS A 86 -9.62 -10.50 -39.76
CA LYS A 86 -9.55 -10.63 -41.23
C LYS A 86 -10.55 -9.70 -41.96
N GLN A 87 -11.62 -9.29 -41.28
CA GLN A 87 -12.68 -8.39 -41.74
C GLN A 87 -12.36 -6.90 -41.48
N LYS A 88 -11.19 -6.59 -40.90
CA LYS A 88 -10.72 -5.26 -40.48
C LYS A 88 -11.48 -4.63 -39.30
N LYS A 89 -12.35 -5.37 -38.59
CA LYS A 89 -12.91 -4.93 -37.30
C LYS A 89 -11.76 -4.67 -36.32
N THR A 90 -11.91 -3.68 -35.44
CA THR A 90 -10.90 -3.38 -34.42
C THR A 90 -11.37 -3.86 -33.05
N TYR A 91 -10.54 -4.63 -32.36
CA TYR A 91 -10.84 -5.15 -31.02
C TYR A 91 -9.84 -4.60 -30.01
N ARG A 92 -10.31 -4.12 -28.85
CA ARG A 92 -9.46 -3.62 -27.77
C ARG A 92 -9.59 -4.50 -26.53
N LEU A 93 -8.44 -4.97 -26.04
CA LEU A 93 -8.30 -5.76 -24.83
C LEU A 93 -7.78 -4.88 -23.69
N HIS A 94 -8.41 -4.95 -22.51
CA HIS A 94 -7.89 -4.38 -21.26
C HIS A 94 -7.78 -5.45 -20.16
N VAL A 95 -6.66 -5.47 -19.45
CA VAL A 95 -6.40 -6.38 -18.30
C VAL A 95 -5.74 -5.61 -17.16
N TYR A 96 -6.38 -5.59 -15.99
CA TYR A 96 -5.99 -4.77 -14.84
C TYR A 96 -5.26 -5.58 -13.77
N PHE A 97 -4.16 -5.05 -13.25
CA PHE A 97 -3.28 -5.74 -12.29
C PHE A 97 -3.01 -4.90 -11.04
N ASP A 98 -2.90 -5.56 -9.89
CA ASP A 98 -2.62 -4.94 -8.60
C ASP A 98 -1.11 -4.83 -8.29
N GLN A 99 -0.77 -4.40 -7.07
CA GLN A 99 0.61 -4.28 -6.59
C GLN A 99 1.35 -5.62 -6.36
N LEU A 100 0.67 -6.76 -6.53
CA LEU A 100 1.20 -8.11 -6.45
C LEU A 100 1.19 -8.81 -7.82
N ASP A 101 0.94 -8.03 -8.89
CA ASP A 101 0.81 -8.48 -10.28
C ASP A 101 -0.32 -9.53 -10.46
N ALA A 102 -1.32 -9.50 -9.56
CA ALA A 102 -2.53 -10.30 -9.58
C ALA A 102 -3.65 -9.57 -10.36
N MET A 103 -4.53 -10.33 -11.00
CA MET A 103 -5.60 -9.79 -11.83
C MET A 103 -6.78 -9.33 -10.97
N ILE A 104 -7.27 -8.10 -11.19
CA ILE A 104 -8.36 -7.48 -10.42
C ILE A 104 -9.73 -7.82 -10.98
N SER A 105 -9.85 -7.92 -12.30
CA SER A 105 -11.08 -8.23 -13.02
C SER A 105 -10.76 -9.02 -14.28
N SER A 106 -11.64 -9.93 -14.67
CA SER A 106 -11.51 -10.72 -15.90
C SER A 106 -11.14 -9.87 -17.12
N PRO A 107 -10.31 -10.38 -18.06
CA PRO A 107 -9.90 -9.66 -19.25
C PRO A 107 -11.10 -9.15 -20.05
N ARG A 108 -11.09 -7.89 -20.44
CA ARG A 108 -12.18 -7.26 -21.21
C ARG A 108 -11.74 -7.08 -22.66
N LEU A 109 -12.20 -7.97 -23.54
CA LEU A 109 -12.11 -7.78 -24.99
C LEU A 109 -13.41 -7.13 -25.49
N VAL A 110 -13.29 -6.03 -26.21
CA VAL A 110 -14.40 -5.17 -26.68
C VAL A 110 -14.23 -4.87 -28.17
N LEU A 111 -15.35 -4.80 -28.89
CA LEU A 111 -15.37 -4.36 -30.29
C LEU A 111 -15.43 -2.82 -30.37
N GLU A 112 -14.56 -2.20 -31.17
CA GLU A 112 -14.56 -0.76 -31.41
C GLU A 112 -15.44 -0.44 -32.64
N THR A 113 -16.59 0.19 -32.39
CA THR A 113 -17.57 0.57 -33.42
C THR A 113 -17.27 1.95 -34.03
N SER A 114 -17.93 2.29 -35.14
CA SER A 114 -17.77 3.57 -35.83
C SER A 114 -18.14 4.81 -35.00
N ASN A 115 -18.90 4.64 -33.92
CA ASN A 115 -19.39 5.73 -33.07
C ASN A 115 -18.49 6.02 -31.86
N GLN A 116 -17.36 5.31 -31.72
CA GLN A 116 -16.60 5.16 -30.47
C GLN A 116 -17.38 4.47 -29.32
N GLU A 117 -18.57 3.94 -29.62
CA GLU A 117 -19.39 3.19 -28.67
C GLU A 117 -18.83 1.77 -28.50
N TYR A 118 -18.55 1.41 -27.25
CA TYR A 118 -17.89 0.16 -26.85
C TYR A 118 -18.90 -0.99 -26.69
N GLU A 119 -19.52 -1.41 -27.79
CA GLU A 119 -20.50 -2.50 -27.75
C GLU A 119 -19.89 -3.89 -27.54
N SER A 120 -20.53 -4.63 -26.63
CA SER A 120 -20.40 -6.07 -26.37
C SER A 120 -19.02 -6.61 -25.96
N THR A 121 -19.03 -7.51 -24.96
CA THR A 121 -17.85 -8.25 -24.55
C THR A 121 -17.59 -9.43 -25.48
N ALA A 122 -16.77 -9.23 -26.52
CA ALA A 122 -16.33 -10.26 -27.45
C ALA A 122 -15.40 -11.34 -26.83
N GLY A 123 -15.30 -11.41 -25.50
CA GLY A 123 -14.41 -12.32 -24.76
C GLY A 123 -14.63 -13.82 -25.03
N ASN A 124 -15.77 -14.20 -25.59
CA ASN A 124 -16.10 -15.57 -25.99
C ASN A 124 -16.03 -15.81 -27.52
N GLU A 125 -15.75 -14.78 -28.35
CA GLU A 125 -15.63 -14.92 -29.81
C GLU A 125 -14.31 -15.63 -30.20
N PHE A 126 -13.32 -15.64 -29.29
CA PHE A 126 -12.02 -16.25 -29.47
C PHE A 126 -11.69 -17.13 -28.24
N ASP A 127 -11.46 -18.44 -28.43
CA ASP A 127 -11.06 -19.39 -27.37
C ASP A 127 -9.61 -19.12 -26.90
N VAL A 128 -9.46 -18.15 -26.01
CA VAL A 128 -8.17 -17.52 -25.68
C VAL A 128 -8.08 -17.19 -24.20
N ASP A 129 -7.07 -17.73 -23.53
CA ASP A 129 -6.65 -17.23 -22.22
C ASP A 129 -5.91 -15.88 -22.37
N TRP A 130 -6.71 -14.81 -22.45
CA TRP A 130 -6.22 -13.44 -22.54
C TRP A 130 -5.36 -13.03 -21.34
N LEU A 131 -5.58 -13.60 -20.15
CA LEU A 131 -4.75 -13.34 -18.97
C LEU A 131 -3.35 -13.95 -19.15
N ALA A 132 -3.25 -15.18 -19.63
CA ALA A 132 -1.97 -15.82 -19.94
C ALA A 132 -1.23 -15.10 -21.08
N VAL A 133 -1.94 -14.63 -22.11
CA VAL A 133 -1.36 -13.81 -23.20
C VAL A 133 -0.79 -12.50 -22.65
N SER A 134 -1.54 -11.79 -21.80
CA SER A 134 -1.07 -10.55 -21.16
C SER A 134 0.10 -10.80 -20.22
N LYS A 135 0.01 -11.77 -19.29
CA LYS A 135 1.10 -12.10 -18.35
C LYS A 135 2.38 -12.52 -19.08
N ARG A 136 2.30 -13.33 -20.14
CA ARG A 136 3.46 -13.68 -20.99
C ARG A 136 4.05 -12.46 -21.70
N THR A 137 3.22 -11.50 -22.10
CA THR A 137 3.65 -10.31 -22.84
C THR A 137 4.32 -9.26 -21.94
N ILE A 138 3.84 -9.09 -20.70
CA ILE A 138 4.31 -8.04 -19.78
C ILE A 138 5.30 -8.55 -18.71
N GLY A 139 5.48 -9.86 -18.60
CA GLY A 139 6.21 -10.49 -17.49
C GLY A 139 7.64 -9.98 -17.29
N SER A 140 8.45 -9.88 -18.35
CA SER A 140 9.85 -9.42 -18.21
C SER A 140 9.94 -7.95 -17.80
N ILE A 141 9.10 -7.10 -18.39
CA ILE A 141 9.15 -5.66 -18.17
C ILE A 141 8.58 -5.27 -16.80
N ILE A 142 7.49 -5.91 -16.35
CA ILE A 142 6.99 -5.72 -14.98
C ILE A 142 8.01 -6.25 -13.97
N ALA A 143 8.54 -7.47 -14.14
CA ALA A 143 9.55 -8.00 -13.22
C ALA A 143 10.78 -7.08 -13.10
N LYS A 144 11.29 -6.56 -14.23
CA LYS A 144 12.41 -5.61 -14.23
C LYS A 144 12.06 -4.26 -13.58
N LEU A 145 10.83 -3.75 -13.74
CA LEU A 145 10.35 -2.57 -13.00
C LEU A 145 10.30 -2.84 -11.49
N ARG A 146 9.80 -4.01 -11.07
CA ARG A 146 9.78 -4.44 -9.65
C ARG A 146 11.20 -4.56 -9.09
N ASP A 147 12.13 -5.15 -9.84
CA ASP A 147 13.52 -5.30 -9.41
C ASP A 147 14.24 -3.96 -9.29
N GLU A 148 14.10 -3.04 -10.25
CA GLU A 148 14.66 -1.69 -10.12
C GLU A 148 14.00 -0.89 -8.98
N GLN A 149 12.68 -1.01 -8.79
CA GLN A 149 11.96 -0.40 -7.65
C GLN A 149 12.49 -0.93 -6.31
N ASN A 150 12.67 -2.25 -6.18
CA ASN A 150 13.21 -2.89 -4.98
C ASN A 150 14.67 -2.51 -4.71
N ASN A 151 15.51 -2.49 -5.75
CA ASN A 151 16.91 -2.10 -5.66
C ASN A 151 17.05 -0.62 -5.27
N HIS A 152 16.26 0.28 -5.86
CA HIS A 152 16.25 1.68 -5.43
C HIS A 152 15.76 1.81 -3.97
N CYS A 153 14.72 1.08 -3.58
CA CYS A 153 14.25 1.07 -2.19
C CYS A 153 15.31 0.59 -1.18
N ALA A 154 16.17 -0.37 -1.56
CA ALA A 154 17.31 -0.79 -0.75
C ALA A 154 18.40 0.29 -0.69
N LEU A 155 18.69 0.95 -1.82
CA LEU A 155 19.64 2.05 -1.92
C LEU A 155 19.23 3.27 -1.07
N LEU A 156 17.95 3.66 -1.07
CA LEU A 156 17.44 4.71 -0.16
C LEU A 156 17.58 4.31 1.31
N LYS A 157 17.20 3.08 1.68
CA LYS A 157 17.35 2.58 3.06
C LYS A 157 18.82 2.63 3.52
N ASN A 158 19.75 2.25 2.65
CA ASN A 158 21.18 2.31 2.93
C ASN A 158 21.68 3.76 3.08
N LYS A 159 21.25 4.69 2.22
CA LYS A 159 21.56 6.13 2.38
C LYS A 159 20.98 6.70 3.69
N ILE A 160 19.71 6.43 3.99
CA ILE A 160 19.03 6.89 5.21
C ILE A 160 19.74 6.34 6.46
N ALA A 161 20.12 5.05 6.46
CA ALA A 161 20.82 4.41 7.57
C ALA A 161 22.29 4.88 7.73
N ALA A 162 22.94 5.32 6.65
CA ALA A 162 24.23 6.00 6.72
C ALA A 162 24.08 7.40 7.34
N LEU A 163 23.08 8.17 6.89
CA LEU A 163 22.76 9.47 7.49
C LEU A 163 22.33 9.35 8.95
N ASP A 164 21.57 8.32 9.35
CA ASP A 164 21.18 8.09 10.76
C ASP A 164 22.41 8.00 11.67
N LYS A 165 23.52 7.40 11.21
CA LYS A 165 24.80 7.37 11.95
C LYS A 165 25.46 8.75 12.01
N VAL A 166 25.46 9.50 10.91
CA VAL A 166 26.04 10.85 10.83
C VAL A 166 25.26 11.84 11.70
N THR A 167 23.93 11.83 11.64
CA THR A 167 23.03 12.62 12.50
C THR A 167 23.30 12.34 13.98
N VAL A 168 23.47 11.07 14.37
CA VAL A 168 23.88 10.71 15.75
C VAL A 168 25.25 11.29 16.11
N GLN A 169 26.27 11.16 15.27
CA GLN A 169 27.60 11.74 15.54
C GLN A 169 27.57 13.27 15.65
N LEU A 170 26.88 13.95 14.73
CA LEU A 170 26.76 15.41 14.74
C LEU A 170 26.02 15.91 15.99
N SER A 171 25.02 15.17 16.48
CA SER A 171 24.27 15.51 17.70
C SER A 171 25.12 15.50 18.99
N MET A 172 26.28 14.82 18.98
CA MET A 172 27.19 14.77 20.14
C MET A 172 27.78 16.16 20.50
N ASN A 173 27.81 17.10 19.55
CA ASN A 173 28.16 18.49 19.81
C ASN A 173 27.32 19.42 18.93
N LEU A 174 26.01 19.49 19.25
CA LEU A 174 25.05 20.18 18.40
C LEU A 174 25.31 21.69 18.27
N GLU A 175 25.84 22.37 19.30
CA GLU A 175 26.18 23.80 19.20
C GLU A 175 27.22 24.07 18.10
N LYS A 176 28.29 23.26 18.01
CA LYS A 176 29.30 23.40 16.94
C LYS A 176 28.83 22.82 15.60
N ASN A 177 27.92 21.85 15.61
CA ASN A 177 27.49 21.12 14.42
C ASN A 177 26.15 21.57 13.83
N LYS A 178 25.38 22.49 14.44
CA LYS A 178 23.97 22.79 14.09
C LYS A 178 23.71 22.86 12.58
N LYS A 179 24.49 23.64 11.82
CA LYS A 179 24.31 23.78 10.37
C LYS A 179 24.43 22.44 9.64
N LYS A 180 25.48 21.65 9.93
CA LYS A 180 25.66 20.31 9.35
C LYS A 180 24.56 19.35 9.81
N TYR A 181 24.15 19.41 11.07
CA TYR A 181 23.10 18.56 11.62
C TYR A 181 21.74 18.81 10.93
N LEU A 182 21.32 20.08 10.80
CA LEU A 182 20.09 20.45 10.10
C LEU A 182 20.14 20.06 8.60
N THR A 183 21.25 20.30 7.90
CA THR A 183 21.41 19.83 6.51
C THR A 183 21.35 18.30 6.40
N THR A 184 21.86 17.57 7.39
CA THR A 184 21.77 16.10 7.42
C THR A 184 20.33 15.65 7.66
N LEU A 185 19.60 16.28 8.58
CA LEU A 185 18.17 16.01 8.80
C LEU A 185 17.31 16.33 7.57
N ASP A 186 17.53 17.46 6.89
CA ASP A 186 16.85 17.81 5.64
C ASP A 186 17.05 16.73 4.57
N GLN A 187 18.28 16.24 4.41
CA GLN A 187 18.60 15.11 3.53
C GLN A 187 17.88 13.82 3.98
N GLN A 188 17.81 13.53 5.29
CA GLN A 188 17.07 12.37 5.80
C GLN A 188 15.57 12.47 5.55
N ILE A 189 14.96 13.65 5.72
CA ILE A 189 13.55 13.91 5.42
C ILE A 189 13.30 13.66 3.93
N LYS A 190 14.07 14.31 3.04
CA LYS A 190 13.95 14.17 1.59
C LYS A 190 14.03 12.70 1.12
N LEU A 191 15.07 11.97 1.53
CA LEU A 191 15.22 10.56 1.16
C LEU A 191 14.13 9.66 1.78
N SER A 192 13.65 9.98 2.99
CA SER A 192 12.56 9.23 3.63
C SER A 192 11.22 9.45 2.93
N THR A 193 10.95 10.69 2.49
CA THR A 193 9.76 11.07 1.71
C THR A 193 9.78 10.42 0.32
N GLN A 194 10.92 10.40 -0.37
CA GLN A 194 11.09 9.61 -1.61
C GLN A 194 10.80 8.12 -1.38
N LEU A 195 11.38 7.51 -0.34
CA LEU A 195 11.15 6.09 -0.03
C LEU A 195 9.67 5.81 0.30
N ASN A 196 8.99 6.72 0.98
CA ASN A 196 7.57 6.61 1.28
C ASN A 196 6.69 6.78 0.02
N ALA A 197 7.07 7.61 -0.95
CA ALA A 197 6.33 7.75 -2.20
C ALA A 197 6.34 6.46 -3.04
N ILE A 198 7.46 5.72 -3.07
CA ILE A 198 7.64 4.52 -3.90
C ILE A 198 7.42 3.19 -3.16
N ASN A 199 7.37 3.19 -1.81
CA ASN A 199 7.26 1.99 -0.97
C ASN A 199 6.36 2.23 0.26
N SER A 200 5.29 3.02 0.07
CA SER A 200 4.43 3.60 1.13
C SER A 200 4.14 2.65 2.29
N ARG A 201 4.47 3.13 3.49
CA ARG A 201 4.57 2.36 4.73
C ARG A 201 4.26 3.26 5.93
N GLU A 202 3.40 2.80 6.83
CA GLU A 202 2.87 3.64 7.92
C GLU A 202 3.95 4.03 8.95
N ASP A 203 4.93 3.16 9.16
CA ASP A 203 6.15 3.40 9.94
C ASP A 203 7.03 4.50 9.32
N MET A 204 7.12 4.57 7.98
CA MET A 204 7.88 5.62 7.30
C MET A 204 7.24 7.00 7.44
N GLN A 205 5.92 7.10 7.37
CA GLN A 205 5.21 8.38 7.59
C GLN A 205 5.45 8.91 9.02
N LYS A 206 5.41 8.01 10.01
CA LYS A 206 5.73 8.33 11.41
C LYS A 206 7.20 8.74 11.59
N LYS A 207 8.15 8.12 10.88
CA LYS A 207 9.56 8.55 10.87
C LYS A 207 9.75 9.93 10.23
N ILE A 208 9.05 10.26 9.14
CA ILE A 208 9.14 11.57 8.48
C ILE A 208 8.68 12.69 9.42
N GLY A 209 7.46 12.59 9.97
CA GLY A 209 6.92 13.61 10.88
C GLY A 209 7.77 13.79 12.16
N LEU A 210 8.41 12.73 12.64
CA LEU A 210 9.41 12.81 13.72
C LEU A 210 10.64 13.62 13.30
N LEU A 211 11.23 13.35 12.13
CA LEU A 211 12.40 14.07 11.63
C LEU A 211 12.08 15.56 11.38
N GLU A 212 10.92 15.87 10.79
CA GLU A 212 10.43 17.23 10.57
C GLU A 212 10.24 17.98 11.90
N THR A 213 9.67 17.32 12.91
CA THR A 213 9.50 17.89 14.27
C THR A 213 10.86 18.19 14.93
N ILE A 214 11.86 17.31 14.75
CA ILE A 214 13.22 17.54 15.27
C ILE A 214 13.89 18.70 14.53
N TYR A 215 13.75 18.77 13.20
CA TYR A 215 14.29 19.85 12.37
C TYR A 215 13.76 21.21 12.85
N GLN A 216 12.43 21.36 12.95
CA GLN A 216 11.79 22.61 13.39
C GLN A 216 12.25 23.05 14.78
N LYS A 217 12.31 22.12 15.75
CA LYS A 217 12.76 22.44 17.13
C LYS A 217 14.20 22.94 17.15
N VAL A 218 15.13 22.23 16.49
CA VAL A 218 16.55 22.59 16.48
C VAL A 218 16.82 23.87 15.68
N ASP A 219 16.01 24.17 14.66
CA ASP A 219 16.11 25.43 13.94
C ASP A 219 15.66 26.62 14.82
N VAL A 220 14.47 26.53 15.42
CA VAL A 220 13.85 27.61 16.23
C VAL A 220 14.60 27.90 17.54
N GLU A 221 15.17 26.89 18.23
CA GLU A 221 15.78 27.02 19.58
C GLU A 221 16.90 28.10 19.71
N ILE A 222 17.44 28.65 18.61
CA ILE A 222 18.60 29.59 18.64
C ILE A 222 18.37 30.92 17.86
N SER A 223 17.21 31.13 17.22
CA SER A 223 16.93 32.40 16.51
C SER A 223 16.63 33.59 17.45
N SER A 224 16.59 33.36 18.77
CA SER A 224 16.56 34.41 19.78
C SER A 224 17.99 34.80 20.21
N PRO A 225 18.41 36.07 20.04
CA PRO A 225 19.75 36.48 20.46
C PRO A 225 19.86 36.43 21.98
N ARG A 226 20.79 35.61 22.50
CA ARG A 226 21.17 35.61 23.93
C ARG A 226 21.68 36.99 24.31
N SER A 227 20.82 37.79 24.96
CA SER A 227 21.20 39.07 25.56
C SER A 227 22.42 38.88 26.45
N SER A 228 23.50 39.63 26.18
CA SER A 228 24.76 39.51 26.90
C SER A 228 24.57 40.01 28.33
N ARG A 229 24.59 39.05 29.27
CA ARG A 229 24.39 39.28 30.71
C ARG A 229 25.55 40.12 31.25
N LYS A 230 25.41 41.45 31.22
CA LYS A 230 26.41 42.38 31.78
C LYS A 230 26.79 41.95 33.20
N THR A 231 28.08 41.67 33.40
CA THR A 231 28.65 41.41 34.71
C THR A 231 28.43 42.63 35.60
N LYS A 232 27.92 42.44 36.82
CA LYS A 232 27.97 43.48 37.85
C LYS A 232 29.37 43.51 38.43
N GLU A 233 30.17 44.50 38.05
CA GLU A 233 31.23 44.97 38.93
C GLU A 233 30.62 45.82 40.05
N ILE A 234 31.20 45.72 41.24
CA ILE A 234 30.82 46.51 42.41
C ILE A 234 32.10 47.17 42.93
N ALA A 235 32.19 48.48 42.79
CA ALA A 235 33.20 49.32 43.43
C ALA A 235 32.57 50.67 43.79
N SER A 236 32.89 51.18 44.99
CA SER A 236 32.40 52.46 45.53
C SER A 236 32.99 53.65 44.75
N SER A 237 32.36 54.84 44.69
CA SER A 237 32.40 55.81 45.81
C SER A 237 31.65 57.12 45.52
N ALA A 238 31.32 57.84 46.59
CA ALA A 238 31.28 59.31 46.73
C ALA A 238 30.26 60.18 45.94
N THR A 239 29.23 60.61 46.67
CA THR A 239 29.00 62.03 47.07
C THR A 239 28.40 63.07 46.08
N GLN A 240 27.37 63.79 46.57
CA GLN A 240 26.82 65.10 46.12
C GLN A 240 26.16 65.19 44.72
N SER A 241 25.22 66.11 44.41
CA SER A 241 24.18 66.83 45.19
C SER A 241 23.24 67.61 44.23
N THR A 242 22.29 68.40 44.77
CA THR A 242 21.47 69.47 44.15
C THR A 242 20.33 69.13 43.16
N THR A 243 19.11 69.21 43.70
CA THR A 243 17.83 69.68 43.13
C THR A 243 17.84 71.15 42.67
N PRO A 244 16.74 71.75 42.15
CA PRO A 244 15.61 71.24 41.33
C PRO A 244 15.28 72.16 40.11
N GLU A 245 14.19 71.88 39.37
CA GLU A 245 13.09 72.80 38.91
C GLU A 245 12.29 72.10 37.77
N ALA A 246 10.97 72.22 37.51
CA ALA A 246 9.78 72.92 38.06
C ALA A 246 9.10 73.87 37.04
N SER A 247 8.04 73.37 36.37
CA SER A 247 6.88 74.09 35.75
C SER A 247 6.12 73.07 34.88
N GLN A 248 4.85 72.63 35.09
CA GLN A 248 3.55 73.26 35.39
C GLN A 248 2.76 73.84 34.21
N LEU A 249 1.63 73.17 33.89
CA LEU A 249 0.37 73.70 33.30
C LEU A 249 0.47 74.25 31.85
N THR A 250 -0.61 74.41 31.05
CA THR A 250 -2.07 74.44 31.27
C THR A 250 -2.85 73.53 30.29
N LYS A 251 -3.97 72.91 30.70
CA LYS A 251 -5.37 73.18 30.26
C LYS A 251 -5.54 73.70 28.80
N ALA A 252 -6.25 73.03 27.89
CA ALA A 252 -7.63 72.48 27.90
C ALA A 252 -8.72 73.58 27.82
N ASP A 253 -9.89 73.38 27.16
CA ASP A 253 -10.56 72.13 26.74
C ASP A 253 -10.39 71.81 25.22
N ALA A 254 -11.29 71.27 24.37
CA ALA A 254 -12.74 70.97 24.40
C ALA A 254 -13.13 69.72 23.54
N ALA A 255 -14.41 69.33 23.52
CA ALA A 255 -14.89 68.05 22.96
C ALA A 255 -16.18 68.12 22.11
N ASN A 256 -16.40 67.14 21.20
CA ASN A 256 -17.76 66.78 20.76
C ASN A 256 -17.91 65.33 20.17
N VAL A 257 -19.16 64.84 20.18
CA VAL A 257 -19.74 63.65 19.46
C VAL A 257 -19.16 62.24 19.71
N ARG A 258 -19.56 61.65 20.85
CA ARG A 258 -20.26 60.35 21.03
C ARG A 258 -20.06 59.16 20.05
N LYS A 259 -19.81 57.97 20.67
CA LYS A 259 -20.19 56.58 20.26
C LYS A 259 -19.44 55.96 19.04
N THR A 260 -19.11 54.66 18.97
CA THR A 260 -19.19 53.51 19.92
C THR A 260 -18.26 52.37 19.48
N ALA A 261 -17.40 51.85 20.38
CA ALA A 261 -16.85 50.47 20.30
C ALA A 261 -16.22 50.09 21.65
N ILE A 262 -16.31 48.82 22.06
CA ILE A 262 -15.72 48.32 23.32
C ILE A 262 -14.40 47.61 23.04
N SER A 263 -13.28 48.21 23.45
CA SER A 263 -11.98 47.54 23.48
C SER A 263 -11.56 47.27 24.93
N LYS A 264 -11.87 46.07 25.44
CA LYS A 264 -11.38 45.61 26.74
C LYS A 264 -9.91 45.22 26.60
N LYS A 265 -9.01 46.02 27.19
CA LYS A 265 -7.60 45.65 27.40
C LYS A 265 -7.50 44.43 28.33
N ASN A 266 -7.57 43.23 27.77
CA ASN A 266 -7.13 42.04 28.51
C ASN A 266 -5.63 42.17 28.79
N LYS A 267 -5.26 42.18 30.08
CA LYS A 267 -3.86 42.14 30.50
C LYS A 267 -3.25 40.84 30.01
N TYR A 268 -2.30 40.92 29.07
CA TYR A 268 -1.49 39.77 28.68
C TYR A 268 -0.56 39.45 29.84
N PHE A 269 -0.90 38.45 30.65
CA PHE A 269 0.02 37.91 31.65
C PHE A 269 1.19 37.25 30.89
N PRO A 270 2.45 37.64 31.14
CA PRO A 270 3.58 36.91 30.58
C PRO A 270 3.60 35.52 31.19
N ILE A 271 3.40 34.49 30.36
CA ILE A 271 3.54 33.10 30.78
C ILE A 271 5.02 32.83 31.02
N ASN A 272 5.41 32.74 32.29
CA ASN A 272 6.76 32.40 32.71
C ASN A 272 7.06 30.93 32.39
N ASN A 273 7.46 30.64 31.14
CA ASN A 273 7.86 29.31 30.68
C ASN A 273 9.13 28.76 31.38
N THR A 274 9.75 29.51 32.28
CA THR A 274 10.75 29.01 33.24
C THR A 274 10.20 27.98 34.23
N ALA A 275 8.87 27.84 34.36
CA ALA A 275 8.25 26.84 35.24
C ALA A 275 8.26 25.39 34.70
N GLN A 276 8.53 25.15 33.41
CA GLN A 276 8.63 23.78 32.86
C GLN A 276 10.02 23.13 33.01
N GLU A 277 10.98 23.78 33.69
CA GLU A 277 12.27 23.16 34.03
C GLU A 277 12.22 22.15 35.19
N GLU A 278 11.03 21.75 35.66
CA GLU A 278 10.84 20.64 36.60
C GLU A 278 11.21 19.26 35.99
N SER A 279 12.54 19.06 35.98
CA SER A 279 13.32 17.84 36.01
C SER A 279 12.80 16.66 35.15
N LEU A 280 13.44 16.46 34.01
CA LEU A 280 13.34 15.20 33.25
C LEU A 280 13.94 14.02 34.02
N THR A 281 14.92 14.26 34.90
CA THR A 281 15.67 13.22 35.62
C THR A 281 14.77 12.25 36.42
N PRO A 282 13.87 12.69 37.34
CA PRO A 282 12.97 11.76 38.03
C PRO A 282 11.93 11.12 37.10
N LYS A 283 11.55 11.76 35.98
CA LYS A 283 10.68 11.13 34.96
C LYS A 283 11.40 9.97 34.28
N ILE A 284 12.68 10.14 33.95
CA ILE A 284 13.55 9.08 33.39
C ILE A 284 13.82 8.00 34.44
N ASN A 285 14.16 8.35 35.68
CA ASN A 285 14.36 7.37 36.76
C ASN A 285 13.11 6.52 36.98
N LYS A 286 11.91 7.13 37.02
CA LYS A 286 10.64 6.42 37.14
C LYS A 286 10.33 5.49 35.95
N LEU A 287 10.92 5.73 34.77
CA LEU A 287 10.89 4.76 33.66
C LEU A 287 11.90 3.62 33.88
N SER A 288 13.11 3.89 34.40
CA SER A 288 14.07 2.85 34.81
C SER A 288 13.45 1.90 35.84
N ASP A 289 12.79 2.45 36.86
CA ASP A 289 12.19 1.68 37.95
C ASP A 289 11.08 0.76 37.42
N LYS A 290 10.20 1.28 36.54
CA LYS A 290 9.21 0.47 35.83
C LYS A 290 9.83 -0.58 34.91
N LEU A 291 10.92 -0.26 34.21
CA LEU A 291 11.62 -1.21 33.33
C LEU A 291 12.18 -2.41 34.11
N LEU A 292 12.66 -2.17 35.34
CA LEU A 292 13.08 -3.21 36.28
C LEU A 292 11.87 -4.02 36.80
N GLN A 293 10.76 -3.35 37.15
CA GLN A 293 9.54 -4.01 37.62
C GLN A 293 8.97 -5.00 36.59
N ILE A 294 8.97 -4.68 35.29
CA ILE A 294 8.55 -5.61 34.22
C ILE A 294 9.35 -6.92 34.24
N GLY A 295 10.60 -6.92 34.73
CA GLY A 295 11.38 -8.13 34.95
C GLY A 295 10.79 -9.05 36.03
N ALA A 296 10.26 -8.46 37.11
CA ALA A 296 9.70 -9.15 38.26
C ALA A 296 8.20 -9.49 38.13
N THR A 297 7.43 -8.77 37.31
CA THR A 297 6.01 -9.04 37.08
C THR A 297 5.81 -10.48 36.55
N THR A 298 5.00 -11.26 37.28
CA THR A 298 4.65 -12.65 36.95
C THR A 298 3.36 -12.79 36.16
N ASP A 299 2.40 -11.87 36.33
CA ASP A 299 1.17 -11.89 35.53
C ASP A 299 1.43 -11.45 34.09
N GLU A 300 1.00 -12.28 33.14
CA GLU A 300 1.22 -12.09 31.71
C GLU A 300 0.44 -10.90 31.13
N SER A 301 -0.69 -10.52 31.75
CA SER A 301 -1.58 -9.45 31.29
C SER A 301 -1.16 -8.08 31.83
N GLU A 302 -0.85 -7.99 33.12
CA GLU A 302 -0.24 -6.80 33.75
C GLU A 302 1.07 -6.45 33.04
N LYS A 303 1.94 -7.45 32.81
CA LYS A 303 3.21 -7.29 32.11
C LYS A 303 3.03 -6.81 30.67
N THR A 304 2.00 -7.29 29.97
CA THR A 304 1.63 -6.81 28.63
C THR A 304 1.26 -5.32 28.66
N ALA A 305 0.39 -4.92 29.59
CA ALA A 305 -0.03 -3.52 29.74
C ALA A 305 1.14 -2.61 30.17
N MET A 306 2.01 -3.07 31.08
CA MET A 306 3.22 -2.34 31.48
C MET A 306 4.19 -2.14 30.31
N ILE A 307 4.36 -3.13 29.42
CA ILE A 307 5.21 -3.01 28.24
C ILE A 307 4.65 -1.96 27.26
N GLN A 308 3.33 -1.92 27.03
CA GLN A 308 2.70 -0.89 26.21
C GLN A 308 2.85 0.52 26.83
N ASP A 309 2.46 0.67 28.10
CA ASP A 309 2.52 1.93 28.86
C ASP A 309 3.95 2.50 28.88
N LEU A 310 4.95 1.66 29.08
CA LEU A 310 6.35 2.09 29.10
C LEU A 310 6.86 2.44 27.70
N PHE A 311 6.46 1.71 26.66
CA PHE A 311 6.87 2.00 25.29
C PHE A 311 6.32 3.35 24.84
N GLN A 312 5.03 3.60 25.07
CA GLN A 312 4.38 4.88 24.81
C GLN A 312 5.07 6.02 25.58
N ARG A 313 5.27 5.90 26.90
CA ARG A 313 5.91 6.95 27.70
C ARG A 313 7.37 7.21 27.31
N ILE A 314 8.11 6.19 26.88
CA ILE A 314 9.48 6.37 26.33
C ILE A 314 9.41 7.17 25.03
N SER A 315 8.51 6.84 24.10
CA SER A 315 8.30 7.60 22.86
C SER A 315 7.87 9.05 23.13
N GLU A 316 6.91 9.27 24.03
CA GLU A 316 6.45 10.60 24.45
C GLU A 316 7.59 11.43 25.05
N LEU A 317 8.41 10.85 25.94
CA LEU A 317 9.54 11.56 26.52
C LEU A 317 10.65 11.81 25.49
N GLN A 318 10.92 10.90 24.55
CA GLN A 318 11.83 11.16 23.42
C GLN A 318 11.38 12.33 22.54
N LEU A 319 10.07 12.58 22.42
CA LEU A 319 9.52 13.76 21.71
C LEU A 319 9.68 15.07 22.49
N ILE A 320 9.81 15.01 23.82
CA ILE A 320 9.83 16.16 24.74
C ILE A 320 11.26 16.56 25.16
N VAL A 321 12.24 15.64 25.13
CA VAL A 321 13.63 15.96 25.50
C VAL A 321 14.27 16.92 24.49
N SER A 322 14.52 18.17 24.88
CA SER A 322 15.33 19.10 24.08
C SER A 322 16.69 18.51 23.72
N SER A 323 17.13 18.84 22.50
CA SER A 323 18.35 18.35 21.85
C SER A 323 19.63 18.50 22.70
N SER A 324 19.66 19.51 23.58
CA SER A 324 20.73 19.82 24.53
C SER A 324 20.96 18.76 25.62
N LYS A 325 20.01 17.86 25.88
CA LYS A 325 20.09 16.84 26.97
C LYS A 325 20.47 15.46 26.43
N VAL A 326 21.59 15.39 25.69
CA VAL A 326 22.11 14.18 24.99
C VAL A 326 22.10 12.93 25.86
N ASN A 327 22.56 13.01 27.11
CA ASN A 327 22.58 11.86 28.03
C ASN A 327 21.16 11.31 28.32
N SER A 328 20.15 12.18 28.43
CA SER A 328 18.75 11.76 28.60
C SER A 328 18.24 11.01 27.37
N ILE A 329 18.55 11.48 26.16
CA ILE A 329 18.20 10.84 24.89
C ILE A 329 18.89 9.47 24.78
N GLN A 330 20.18 9.38 25.14
CA GLN A 330 20.92 8.12 25.11
C GLN A 330 20.34 7.08 26.08
N THR A 331 19.98 7.49 27.31
CA THR A 331 19.36 6.59 28.28
C THR A 331 17.97 6.14 27.82
N LEU A 332 17.13 7.04 27.30
CA LEU A 332 15.81 6.69 26.75
C LEU A 332 15.91 5.71 25.58
N LYS A 333 16.90 5.84 24.69
CA LYS A 333 17.15 4.87 23.61
C LYS A 333 17.66 3.52 24.13
N LYS A 334 18.46 3.48 25.21
CA LYS A 334 18.85 2.22 25.89
C LYS A 334 17.65 1.54 26.57
N MET A 335 16.73 2.30 27.15
CA MET A 335 15.46 1.79 27.69
C MET A 335 14.59 1.22 26.56
N GLU A 336 14.42 1.95 25.46
CA GLU A 336 13.67 1.51 24.28
C GLU A 336 14.20 0.18 23.74
N GLN A 337 15.51 0.06 23.53
CA GLN A 337 16.14 -1.19 23.06
C GLN A 337 15.96 -2.35 24.04
N SER A 338 16.11 -2.09 25.35
CA SER A 338 15.84 -3.08 26.40
C SER A 338 14.37 -3.52 26.40
N LEU A 339 13.44 -2.58 26.27
CA LEU A 339 12.01 -2.83 26.26
C LEU A 339 11.56 -3.56 24.98
N ILE A 340 12.16 -3.27 23.83
CA ILE A 340 11.96 -4.05 22.59
C ILE A 340 12.44 -5.50 22.80
N SER A 341 13.59 -5.70 23.45
CA SER A 341 14.11 -7.04 23.75
C SER A 341 13.20 -7.83 24.71
N ILE A 342 12.70 -7.16 25.75
CA ILE A 342 11.73 -7.74 26.71
C ILE A 342 10.39 -8.02 26.00
N GLY A 343 9.84 -7.05 25.27
CA GLY A 343 8.56 -7.17 24.54
C GLY A 343 8.58 -8.26 23.48
N ARG A 344 9.71 -8.47 22.78
CA ARG A 344 9.91 -9.61 21.87
C ARG A 344 9.84 -10.95 22.60
N LYS A 345 10.59 -11.11 23.69
CA LYS A 345 10.59 -12.34 24.51
C LYS A 345 9.22 -12.60 25.14
N HIS A 346 8.54 -11.55 25.58
CA HIS A 346 7.20 -11.62 26.15
C HIS A 346 6.17 -12.04 25.10
N LEU A 347 6.18 -11.42 23.92
CA LEU A 347 5.33 -11.81 22.78
C LEU A 347 5.58 -13.28 22.37
N HIS A 348 6.84 -13.73 22.31
CA HIS A 348 7.17 -15.14 22.05
C HIS A 348 6.60 -16.08 23.14
N SER A 349 6.72 -15.71 24.43
CA SER A 349 6.10 -16.44 25.56
C SER A 349 4.58 -16.54 25.41
N LEU A 350 3.90 -15.43 25.15
CA LEU A 350 2.45 -15.37 24.96
C LEU A 350 1.99 -16.25 23.80
N LEU A 351 2.71 -16.23 22.67
CA LEU A 351 2.39 -17.05 21.49
C LEU A 351 2.52 -18.55 21.79
N PHE A 352 3.60 -19.00 22.44
CA PHE A 352 3.77 -20.41 22.81
C PHE A 352 2.83 -20.86 23.94
N LYS A 353 2.31 -19.93 24.75
CA LYS A 353 1.25 -20.17 25.75
C LYS A 353 -0.18 -20.02 25.16
N ASN A 354 -0.31 -19.83 23.84
CA ASN A 354 -1.58 -19.57 23.13
C ASN A 354 -2.39 -18.39 23.71
N LYS A 355 -1.72 -17.39 24.31
CA LYS A 355 -2.31 -16.18 24.92
C LYS A 355 -2.50 -15.07 23.88
N PHE A 356 -3.27 -15.38 22.84
CA PHE A 356 -3.42 -14.52 21.66
C PHE A 356 -4.05 -13.13 21.97
N ASN A 357 -4.94 -13.06 22.95
CA ASN A 357 -5.60 -11.81 23.37
C ASN A 357 -4.63 -10.79 24.01
N GLN A 358 -3.55 -11.27 24.62
CA GLN A 358 -2.43 -10.45 25.08
C GLN A 358 -1.43 -10.22 23.94
N ALA A 359 -1.14 -11.25 23.13
CA ALA A 359 -0.19 -11.14 22.02
C ALA A 359 -0.59 -10.06 20.98
N VAL A 360 -1.89 -9.90 20.69
CA VAL A 360 -2.39 -8.89 19.71
C VAL A 360 -2.13 -7.45 20.17
N GLN A 361 -1.97 -7.23 21.48
CA GLN A 361 -1.66 -5.91 22.05
C GLN A 361 -0.20 -5.51 21.77
N LEU A 362 0.67 -6.49 21.53
CA LEU A 362 2.11 -6.30 21.30
C LEU A 362 2.52 -6.56 19.85
N SER A 363 1.72 -7.26 19.05
CA SER A 363 2.02 -7.60 17.65
C SER A 363 2.19 -6.37 16.76
N ALA A 364 1.39 -5.32 16.96
CA ALA A 364 1.52 -4.06 16.21
C ALA A 364 2.83 -3.31 16.54
N LEU A 365 3.24 -3.32 17.81
CA LEU A 365 4.48 -2.66 18.28
C LEU A 365 5.74 -3.45 17.92
N PHE A 366 5.66 -4.78 17.93
CA PHE A 366 6.78 -5.69 17.71
C PHE A 366 6.53 -6.65 16.55
N SER A 367 5.95 -6.19 15.45
CA SER A 367 5.64 -7.01 14.25
C SER A 367 6.88 -7.71 13.66
N VAL A 368 8.06 -7.11 13.81
CA VAL A 368 9.37 -7.70 13.45
C VAL A 368 9.71 -8.96 14.28
N ALA A 369 9.08 -9.14 15.45
CA ALA A 369 9.21 -10.34 16.28
C ALA A 369 8.40 -11.53 15.75
N LEU A 370 7.39 -11.28 14.90
CA LEU A 370 6.69 -12.30 14.14
C LEU A 370 7.59 -12.68 12.96
N ASP A 371 8.70 -13.34 13.24
CA ASP A 371 9.65 -13.77 12.22
C ASP A 371 9.29 -15.16 11.64
N ASP A 372 9.97 -15.47 10.55
CA ASP A 372 9.76 -16.65 9.72
C ASP A 372 10.02 -17.97 10.49
N THR A 373 10.74 -17.91 11.62
CA THR A 373 10.93 -19.03 12.55
C THR A 373 9.64 -19.37 13.28
N ILE A 374 8.82 -18.38 13.67
CA ILE A 374 7.52 -18.65 14.31
C ILE A 374 6.51 -19.18 13.28
N LEU A 375 6.48 -18.63 12.07
CA LEU A 375 5.62 -19.17 11.01
C LEU A 375 5.99 -20.64 10.71
N LYS A 376 7.29 -20.92 10.55
CA LYS A 376 7.81 -22.29 10.40
C LYS A 376 7.40 -23.19 11.57
N LYS A 377 7.50 -22.71 12.81
CA LYS A 377 7.13 -23.48 14.00
C LYS A 377 5.62 -23.74 14.08
N ALA A 378 4.78 -22.76 13.73
CA ALA A 378 3.32 -22.93 13.66
C ALA A 378 2.91 -24.01 12.65
N LEU A 379 3.62 -24.11 11.52
CA LEU A 379 3.44 -25.18 10.53
C LEU A 379 3.92 -26.54 11.06
N ILE A 380 5.13 -26.62 11.67
CA ILE A 380 5.67 -27.87 12.23
C ILE A 380 4.78 -28.44 13.36
N GLU A 381 4.27 -27.58 14.25
CA GLU A 381 3.40 -27.99 15.36
C GLU A 381 1.93 -28.21 14.93
N LEU A 382 1.61 -27.91 13.66
CA LEU A 382 0.26 -27.82 13.09
C LEU A 382 -0.69 -27.02 14.01
N ASN A 383 -0.20 -25.88 14.52
CA ASN A 383 -0.94 -25.00 15.41
C ASN A 383 -1.70 -23.94 14.59
N ALA A 384 -2.92 -24.29 14.16
CA ALA A 384 -3.77 -23.44 13.34
C ALA A 384 -4.09 -22.07 13.98
N ASN A 385 -4.23 -22.00 15.31
CA ASN A 385 -4.49 -20.75 16.03
C ASN A 385 -3.27 -19.80 15.98
N LEU A 386 -2.07 -20.35 16.18
CA LEU A 386 -0.82 -19.60 16.05
C LEU A 386 -0.59 -19.15 14.60
N LEU A 387 -0.89 -20.02 13.63
CA LEU A 387 -0.80 -19.72 12.20
C LEU A 387 -1.74 -18.56 11.82
N ASP A 388 -3.01 -18.64 12.18
CA ASP A 388 -4.00 -17.60 11.91
C ASP A 388 -3.62 -16.26 12.57
N PHE A 389 -3.17 -16.29 13.83
CA PHE A 389 -2.66 -15.11 14.51
C PHE A 389 -1.50 -14.46 13.73
N ILE A 390 -0.52 -15.26 13.29
CA ILE A 390 0.66 -14.78 12.57
C ILE A 390 0.28 -14.13 11.23
N LEU A 391 -0.63 -14.76 10.46
CA LEU A 391 -1.05 -14.26 9.16
C LEU A 391 -1.97 -13.03 9.26
N LYS A 392 -2.80 -12.93 10.30
CA LYS A 392 -3.58 -11.71 10.62
C LYS A 392 -2.70 -10.52 11.01
N ASN A 393 -1.56 -10.76 11.67
CA ASN A 393 -0.73 -9.70 12.28
C ASN A 393 0.52 -9.32 11.47
N LYS A 394 0.96 -10.14 10.51
CA LYS A 394 2.04 -9.82 9.56
C LYS A 394 1.68 -10.34 8.18
N LYS A 395 1.86 -9.49 7.15
CA LYS A 395 1.75 -9.91 5.75
C LYS A 395 2.95 -10.80 5.39
N TYR A 396 2.68 -12.06 5.09
CA TYR A 396 3.66 -13.00 4.53
C TYR A 396 3.42 -13.20 3.03
N ASP A 397 4.51 -13.37 2.30
CA ASP A 397 4.49 -13.92 0.95
C ASP A 397 4.55 -15.46 1.07
N LEU A 398 3.37 -16.08 1.21
CA LEU A 398 3.24 -17.54 1.34
C LEU A 398 3.80 -18.29 0.12
N GLU A 399 3.85 -17.63 -1.04
CA GLU A 399 4.30 -18.21 -2.29
C GLU A 399 5.84 -18.29 -2.39
N LYS A 400 6.55 -17.33 -1.78
CA LYS A 400 8.02 -17.31 -1.71
C LYS A 400 8.57 -17.92 -0.41
N PHE A 401 7.72 -18.36 0.52
CA PHE A 401 8.14 -18.92 1.80
C PHE A 401 8.80 -20.30 1.64
N LYS A 402 10.12 -20.38 1.87
CA LYS A 402 10.91 -21.61 1.73
C LYS A 402 10.84 -22.47 2.98
N LEU A 403 10.02 -23.52 2.93
CA LEU A 403 9.85 -24.45 4.05
C LEU A 403 10.89 -25.59 4.00
N LYS A 404 11.67 -25.73 5.09
CA LYS A 404 12.63 -26.82 5.29
C LYS A 404 12.43 -27.47 6.66
N ILE A 405 12.06 -28.75 6.72
CA ILE A 405 11.77 -29.51 7.94
C ILE A 405 12.57 -30.83 7.91
N HIS A 406 13.28 -31.16 9.00
CA HIS A 406 14.11 -32.37 9.12
C HIS A 406 14.94 -32.67 7.84
N ASP A 407 15.68 -31.65 7.41
CA ASP A 407 16.48 -31.55 6.19
C ASP A 407 15.78 -31.72 4.83
N LYS A 408 14.51 -32.15 4.78
CA LYS A 408 13.67 -32.06 3.57
C LYS A 408 13.25 -30.61 3.29
N ASN A 409 13.49 -30.16 2.06
CA ASN A 409 12.87 -28.95 1.51
C ASN A 409 11.51 -29.32 0.91
N TYR A 410 10.54 -28.41 1.01
CA TYR A 410 9.21 -28.54 0.41
C TYR A 410 8.98 -27.40 -0.57
N ASP A 411 8.41 -27.70 -1.74
CA ASP A 411 8.22 -26.70 -2.81
C ASP A 411 7.08 -25.72 -2.52
N SER A 412 6.21 -26.05 -1.55
CA SER A 412 5.19 -25.16 -1.00
C SER A 412 4.70 -25.60 0.39
N ILE A 413 3.95 -24.72 1.06
CA ILE A 413 3.22 -25.08 2.29
C ILE A 413 2.11 -26.11 2.00
N LEU A 414 1.51 -26.06 0.80
CA LEU A 414 0.52 -27.04 0.34
C LEU A 414 1.12 -28.45 0.19
N ASP A 415 2.29 -28.55 -0.46
CA ASP A 415 3.07 -29.78 -0.61
C ASP A 415 3.42 -30.41 0.76
N TYR A 416 3.81 -29.57 1.73
CA TYR A 416 4.03 -30.04 3.10
C TYR A 416 2.74 -30.60 3.74
N LEU A 417 1.62 -29.88 3.67
CA LEU A 417 0.36 -30.33 4.29
C LEU A 417 -0.22 -31.58 3.65
N LEU A 418 0.02 -31.81 2.36
CA LEU A 418 -0.34 -33.05 1.65
C LEU A 418 0.48 -34.27 2.11
N GLN A 419 1.61 -34.04 2.78
CA GLN A 419 2.49 -35.08 3.33
C GLN A 419 2.38 -35.22 4.86
N CYS A 420 1.46 -34.48 5.49
CA CYS A 420 1.16 -34.60 6.92
C CYS A 420 0.23 -35.79 7.22
N ASP A 421 0.29 -36.27 8.46
CA ASP A 421 -0.67 -37.25 8.97
C ASP A 421 -2.03 -36.58 9.27
N PHE A 422 -3.09 -37.07 8.62
CA PHE A 422 -4.47 -36.64 8.82
C PHE A 422 -5.20 -37.39 9.95
N SER A 423 -4.54 -38.30 10.66
CA SER A 423 -5.08 -38.95 11.87
C SER A 423 -5.36 -37.96 13.02
N SER A 424 -4.91 -36.70 12.87
CA SER A 424 -5.41 -35.58 13.67
C SER A 424 -5.87 -34.43 12.76
N SER A 425 -7.02 -33.83 13.09
CA SER A 425 -7.60 -32.69 12.34
C SER A 425 -6.80 -31.38 12.45
N LYS A 426 -5.55 -31.42 12.91
CA LYS A 426 -4.64 -30.27 12.95
C LYS A 426 -4.20 -29.83 11.55
N ALA A 427 -3.87 -30.79 10.68
CA ALA A 427 -3.48 -30.51 9.29
C ALA A 427 -4.65 -29.88 8.51
N GLU A 428 -5.85 -30.42 8.70
CA GLU A 428 -7.13 -29.87 8.24
C GLU A 428 -7.36 -28.42 8.70
N GLN A 429 -7.22 -28.14 10.01
CA GLN A 429 -7.37 -26.79 10.56
C GLN A 429 -6.33 -25.82 9.98
N CYS A 430 -5.06 -26.22 9.86
CA CYS A 430 -4.02 -25.41 9.21
C CYS A 430 -4.33 -25.13 7.74
N PHE A 431 -4.82 -26.12 6.98
CA PHE A 431 -5.25 -25.95 5.59
C PHE A 431 -6.40 -24.95 5.46
N ASN A 432 -7.43 -25.05 6.31
CA ASN A 432 -8.56 -24.10 6.32
C ASN A 432 -8.11 -22.64 6.60
N ILE A 433 -7.18 -22.46 7.53
CA ILE A 433 -6.58 -21.14 7.82
C ILE A 433 -5.82 -20.61 6.60
N LEU A 434 -5.02 -21.44 5.91
CA LEU A 434 -4.27 -21.02 4.72
C LEU A 434 -5.17 -20.69 3.52
N LEU A 435 -6.29 -21.42 3.35
CA LEU A 435 -7.33 -21.05 2.39
C LEU A 435 -7.96 -19.69 2.73
N THR A 436 -8.27 -19.46 4.01
CA THR A 436 -8.82 -18.19 4.50
C THR A 436 -7.86 -17.01 4.26
N HIS A 437 -6.55 -17.26 4.37
CA HIS A 437 -5.48 -16.29 4.05
C HIS A 437 -5.02 -16.31 2.59
N LYS A 438 -5.82 -16.89 1.67
CA LYS A 438 -5.64 -16.89 0.21
C LYS A 438 -4.28 -17.42 -0.29
N MET A 439 -3.76 -18.50 0.33
CA MET A 439 -2.64 -19.31 -0.21
C MET A 439 -2.96 -19.83 -1.62
N SER A 440 -1.98 -19.85 -2.53
CA SER A 440 -2.22 -20.35 -3.89
C SER A 440 -2.47 -21.85 -3.94
N LEU A 441 -3.52 -22.19 -4.69
CA LEU A 441 -3.91 -23.56 -5.04
C LEU A 441 -3.38 -24.01 -6.40
N LEU A 442 -2.80 -23.07 -7.18
CA LEU A 442 -2.45 -23.26 -8.58
C LEU A 442 -0.96 -23.63 -8.72
N ARG A 443 -0.60 -24.77 -8.11
CA ARG A 443 0.78 -25.29 -8.06
C ARG A 443 0.87 -26.72 -8.57
N ASN A 444 2.01 -27.04 -9.18
CA ASN A 444 2.36 -28.39 -9.62
C ASN A 444 3.32 -29.06 -8.62
N ASP A 445 3.37 -30.39 -8.65
CA ASP A 445 4.48 -31.19 -8.14
C ASP A 445 5.70 -31.18 -9.08
N SER A 446 6.74 -31.93 -8.72
CA SER A 446 7.97 -32.09 -9.50
C SER A 446 7.81 -32.84 -10.83
N VAL A 447 6.65 -33.46 -11.08
CA VAL A 447 6.30 -34.20 -12.31
C VAL A 447 5.38 -33.36 -13.22
N GLY A 448 4.88 -32.22 -12.73
CA GLY A 448 3.98 -31.32 -13.46
C GLY A 448 2.49 -31.60 -13.24
N LEU A 449 2.13 -32.45 -12.27
CA LEU A 449 0.74 -32.67 -11.87
C LEU A 449 0.28 -31.58 -10.89
N PRO A 450 -0.97 -31.08 -10.97
CA PRO A 450 -1.51 -30.18 -9.95
C PRO A 450 -1.46 -30.81 -8.54
N LEU A 451 -0.95 -30.08 -7.54
CA LEU A 451 -0.89 -30.56 -6.14
C LEU A 451 -2.27 -30.84 -5.54
N LEU A 452 -3.34 -30.20 -6.04
CA LEU A 452 -4.71 -30.50 -5.63
C LEU A 452 -5.31 -31.76 -6.27
N LEU A 453 -4.63 -32.41 -7.22
CA LEU A 453 -5.17 -33.58 -7.92
C LEU A 453 -5.64 -34.71 -6.97
N PRO A 454 -4.89 -35.08 -5.90
CA PRO A 454 -5.33 -36.09 -4.93
C PRO A 454 -6.55 -35.66 -4.10
N ILE A 455 -6.70 -34.35 -3.82
CA ILE A 455 -7.83 -33.81 -3.04
C ILE A 455 -9.12 -33.79 -3.88
N ILE A 456 -9.00 -33.63 -5.20
CA ILE A 456 -10.15 -33.50 -6.11
C ILE A 456 -10.56 -34.84 -6.72
N GLU A 457 -9.64 -35.80 -6.86
CA GLU A 457 -9.98 -37.12 -7.44
C GLU A 457 -10.60 -38.11 -6.45
N ASP A 458 -10.46 -37.88 -5.13
CA ASP A 458 -11.08 -38.65 -4.05
C ASP A 458 -11.89 -37.75 -3.10
N GLU A 459 -13.22 -37.91 -3.14
CA GLU A 459 -14.16 -37.20 -2.27
C GLU A 459 -14.00 -37.56 -0.77
N LYS A 460 -13.30 -38.65 -0.44
CA LYS A 460 -12.99 -39.06 0.93
C LYS A 460 -11.68 -38.48 1.47
N HIS A 461 -10.90 -37.78 0.64
CA HIS A 461 -9.66 -37.16 1.08
C HIS A 461 -9.95 -36.15 2.21
N PRO A 462 -9.25 -36.17 3.37
CA PRO A 462 -9.62 -35.35 4.54
C PRO A 462 -9.78 -33.86 4.23
N LEU A 463 -8.90 -33.30 3.39
CA LEU A 463 -8.95 -31.90 2.97
C LEU A 463 -10.07 -31.56 1.95
N ALA A 464 -10.72 -32.55 1.31
CA ALA A 464 -11.69 -32.32 0.23
C ALA A 464 -12.93 -31.55 0.72
N HIS A 465 -13.48 -31.95 1.87
CA HIS A 465 -14.64 -31.27 2.45
C HIS A 465 -14.36 -29.80 2.81
N ILE A 466 -13.12 -29.48 3.20
CA ILE A 466 -12.66 -28.12 3.53
C ILE A 466 -12.52 -27.28 2.27
N LEU A 467 -11.88 -27.83 1.23
CA LEU A 467 -11.77 -27.19 -0.08
C LEU A 467 -13.16 -26.89 -0.66
N LEU A 468 -14.07 -27.86 -0.64
CA LEU A 468 -15.46 -27.68 -1.09
C LEU A 468 -16.20 -26.62 -0.27
N SER A 469 -16.13 -26.66 1.07
CA SER A 469 -16.80 -25.67 1.95
C SER A 469 -16.28 -24.25 1.72
N ASN A 470 -14.99 -24.10 1.42
CA ASN A 470 -14.40 -22.83 1.06
C ASN A 470 -14.91 -22.34 -0.32
N LEU A 471 -14.93 -23.21 -1.32
CA LEU A 471 -15.40 -22.90 -2.68
C LEU A 471 -16.90 -22.57 -2.75
N GLU A 472 -17.75 -23.24 -1.95
CA GLU A 472 -19.19 -22.93 -1.86
C GLU A 472 -19.46 -21.58 -1.15
N GLY A 473 -18.54 -21.11 -0.30
CA GLY A 473 -18.81 -20.08 0.69
C GLY A 473 -18.99 -18.65 0.18
N SER A 474 -18.58 -18.31 -1.05
CA SER A 474 -18.79 -16.94 -1.59
C SER A 474 -18.69 -16.85 -3.12
N PRO A 475 -19.25 -15.79 -3.74
CA PRO A 475 -19.05 -15.49 -5.17
C PRO A 475 -17.58 -15.22 -5.57
N GLU A 476 -16.73 -14.75 -4.65
CA GLU A 476 -15.28 -14.61 -4.90
C GLU A 476 -14.64 -15.99 -5.17
N ASN A 477 -15.11 -17.02 -4.46
CA ASN A 477 -14.51 -18.35 -4.52
C ASN A 477 -14.96 -19.14 -5.77
N LEU A 478 -16.08 -18.74 -6.40
CA LEU A 478 -16.44 -19.17 -7.76
C LEU A 478 -15.39 -18.73 -8.80
N HIS A 479 -14.76 -17.57 -8.61
CA HIS A 479 -13.66 -17.14 -9.49
C HIS A 479 -12.41 -18.03 -9.29
N LEU A 480 -12.11 -18.40 -8.04
CA LEU A 480 -11.03 -19.35 -7.72
C LEU A 480 -11.27 -20.73 -8.35
N LEU A 481 -12.51 -21.26 -8.31
CA LEU A 481 -12.88 -22.51 -8.99
C LEU A 481 -12.63 -22.43 -10.51
N LYS A 482 -13.02 -21.33 -11.16
CA LYS A 482 -12.75 -21.14 -12.60
C LYS A 482 -11.26 -20.99 -12.92
N GLN A 483 -10.46 -20.38 -12.03
CA GLN A 483 -9.01 -20.37 -12.15
C GLN A 483 -8.42 -21.79 -12.01
N MET A 484 -8.93 -22.61 -11.08
CA MET A 484 -8.53 -24.02 -10.92
C MET A 484 -8.86 -24.86 -12.16
N ILE A 485 -10.05 -24.70 -12.74
CA ILE A 485 -10.45 -25.38 -13.99
C ILE A 485 -9.50 -25.00 -15.15
N ASN A 486 -9.22 -23.70 -15.35
CA ASN A 486 -8.31 -23.26 -16.41
C ASN A 486 -6.86 -23.75 -16.17
N PHE A 487 -6.41 -23.78 -14.92
CA PHE A 487 -5.11 -24.32 -14.54
C PHE A 487 -5.01 -25.82 -14.87
N PHE A 488 -6.02 -26.62 -14.50
CA PHE A 488 -6.05 -28.06 -14.80
C PHE A 488 -6.16 -28.34 -16.32
N GLU A 489 -6.96 -27.59 -17.09
CA GLU A 489 -6.96 -27.72 -18.57
C GLU A 489 -5.62 -27.32 -19.19
N THR A 490 -4.88 -26.39 -18.56
CA THR A 490 -3.52 -26.02 -18.97
C THR A 490 -2.53 -27.15 -18.67
N GLN A 491 -2.55 -27.75 -17.46
CA GLN A 491 -1.65 -28.87 -17.14
C GLN A 491 -1.97 -30.13 -17.94
N LYS A 492 -3.25 -30.42 -18.20
CA LYS A 492 -3.71 -31.54 -19.03
C LYS A 492 -3.06 -31.54 -20.42
N LYS A 493 -2.84 -30.37 -21.02
CA LYS A 493 -2.19 -30.20 -22.34
C LYS A 493 -0.69 -30.59 -22.34
N ASN A 494 -0.09 -30.80 -21.18
CA ASN A 494 1.31 -31.27 -21.05
C ASN A 494 1.43 -32.81 -21.07
N PHE A 495 0.31 -33.55 -21.05
CA PHE A 495 0.30 -35.02 -21.00
C PHE A 495 -0.41 -35.60 -22.24
N LEU A 496 0.07 -36.76 -22.72
CA LEU A 496 -0.57 -37.46 -23.85
C LEU A 496 -1.90 -38.12 -23.41
N PRO A 497 -2.94 -38.18 -24.27
CA PRO A 497 -4.28 -38.66 -23.91
C PRO A 497 -4.32 -40.03 -23.23
N ASP A 498 -3.48 -40.96 -23.67
CA ASP A 498 -3.45 -42.34 -23.20
C ASP A 498 -2.74 -42.53 -21.85
N THR A 499 -2.19 -41.46 -21.27
CA THR A 499 -1.48 -41.52 -19.98
C THR A 499 -2.44 -41.47 -18.80
N THR A 500 -2.12 -42.23 -17.74
CA THR A 500 -2.81 -42.20 -16.44
C THR A 500 -2.92 -40.79 -15.87
N HIS A 501 -1.94 -39.93 -16.15
CA HIS A 501 -1.92 -38.52 -15.73
C HIS A 501 -3.00 -37.70 -16.44
N TYR A 502 -3.09 -37.80 -17.77
CA TYR A 502 -4.14 -37.14 -18.54
C TYR A 502 -5.54 -37.61 -18.12
N GLN A 503 -5.70 -38.91 -17.86
CA GLN A 503 -6.96 -39.52 -17.42
C GLN A 503 -7.38 -39.01 -16.02
N ARG A 504 -6.47 -39.00 -15.04
CA ARG A 504 -6.73 -38.45 -13.68
C ARG A 504 -7.11 -36.97 -13.73
N ILE A 505 -6.34 -36.14 -14.44
CA ILE A 505 -6.64 -34.71 -14.60
C ILE A 505 -8.00 -34.51 -15.29
N SER A 506 -8.33 -35.33 -16.30
CA SER A 506 -9.63 -35.26 -17.00
C SER A 506 -10.81 -35.66 -16.11
N LYS A 507 -10.67 -36.67 -15.23
CA LYS A 507 -11.67 -37.00 -14.21
C LYS A 507 -11.91 -35.81 -13.26
N SER A 508 -10.85 -35.24 -12.71
CA SER A 508 -10.94 -34.10 -11.77
C SER A 508 -11.50 -32.83 -12.43
N LEU A 509 -11.23 -32.62 -13.71
CA LEU A 509 -11.85 -31.54 -14.50
C LEU A 509 -13.36 -31.71 -14.66
N ALA A 510 -13.85 -32.93 -14.89
CA ALA A 510 -15.28 -33.19 -14.98
C ALA A 510 -16.00 -32.89 -13.64
N LEU A 511 -15.38 -33.29 -12.52
CA LEU A 511 -15.90 -32.98 -11.18
C LEU A 511 -15.95 -31.48 -10.90
N MET A 512 -14.86 -30.74 -11.19
CA MET A 512 -14.83 -29.28 -10.97
C MET A 512 -15.80 -28.50 -11.89
N LYS A 513 -15.96 -28.92 -13.16
CA LYS A 513 -16.92 -28.27 -14.07
C LYS A 513 -18.36 -28.46 -13.60
N LYS A 514 -18.72 -29.68 -13.18
CA LYS A 514 -20.03 -29.94 -12.55
C LYS A 514 -20.23 -29.07 -11.30
N LEU A 515 -19.22 -28.94 -10.45
CA LEU A 515 -19.30 -28.06 -9.27
C LEU A 515 -19.52 -26.58 -9.64
N ASP A 516 -18.87 -26.08 -10.70
CA ASP A 516 -19.10 -24.71 -11.19
C ASP A 516 -20.52 -24.51 -11.76
N GLU A 517 -21.09 -25.52 -12.41
CA GLU A 517 -22.48 -25.53 -12.88
C GLU A 517 -23.47 -25.58 -11.71
N ASP A 518 -23.27 -26.46 -10.73
CA ASP A 518 -24.09 -26.58 -9.52
C ASP A 518 -24.04 -25.29 -8.69
N LEU A 519 -22.86 -24.69 -8.48
CA LEU A 519 -22.71 -23.41 -7.79
C LEU A 519 -23.30 -22.24 -8.59
N SER A 520 -23.07 -22.18 -9.91
CA SER A 520 -23.65 -21.14 -10.77
C SER A 520 -25.17 -21.21 -10.80
N THR A 521 -25.77 -22.41 -10.72
CA THR A 521 -27.24 -22.56 -10.65
C THR A 521 -27.80 -22.30 -9.26
N LYS A 522 -27.11 -22.68 -8.17
CA LYS A 522 -27.43 -22.26 -6.79
C LYS A 522 -27.48 -20.72 -6.69
N LEU A 523 -26.45 -20.02 -7.17
CA LEU A 523 -26.37 -18.55 -7.14
C LEU A 523 -27.48 -17.88 -7.97
N LYS A 524 -27.77 -18.37 -9.18
CA LYS A 524 -28.88 -17.88 -10.02
C LYS A 524 -30.24 -18.07 -9.36
N LYS A 525 -30.48 -19.22 -8.71
CA LYS A 525 -31.71 -19.49 -7.95
C LYS A 525 -31.86 -18.56 -6.74
N ASN A 526 -30.79 -18.29 -6.00
CA ASN A 526 -30.83 -17.38 -4.84
C ASN A 526 -31.05 -15.91 -5.23
N ALA A 527 -30.51 -15.48 -6.38
CA ALA A 527 -30.86 -14.17 -6.94
C ALA A 527 -32.34 -14.08 -7.35
N GLY A 528 -32.88 -15.14 -7.98
CA GLY A 528 -34.27 -15.24 -8.41
C GLY A 528 -35.31 -15.46 -7.29
N SER A 529 -34.90 -15.94 -6.11
CA SER A 529 -35.78 -16.04 -4.93
C SER A 529 -35.80 -14.74 -4.12
N SER A 530 -34.67 -14.03 -4.05
CA SER A 530 -34.58 -12.71 -3.41
C SER A 530 -35.58 -11.71 -4.03
N SER A 531 -35.67 -11.69 -5.37
CA SER A 531 -36.57 -10.79 -6.12
C SER A 531 -38.07 -11.02 -5.91
N ARG A 532 -38.49 -12.06 -5.17
CA ARG A 532 -39.90 -12.29 -4.78
C ARG A 532 -40.23 -11.89 -3.35
N ASN A 533 -39.25 -11.66 -2.47
CA ASN A 533 -39.48 -11.28 -1.07
C ASN A 533 -38.82 -9.95 -0.65
N SER A 534 -37.89 -9.38 -1.44
CA SER A 534 -37.16 -8.16 -1.08
C SER A 534 -37.90 -6.84 -1.40
N ASN A 535 -39.17 -6.69 -1.03
CA ASN A 535 -39.85 -5.37 -1.06
C ASN A 535 -39.58 -4.52 0.19
N ILE A 536 -38.74 -5.01 1.11
CA ILE A 536 -38.20 -4.30 2.27
C ILE A 536 -36.69 -4.56 2.32
N TYR A 537 -35.92 -3.85 1.49
CA TYR A 537 -34.49 -3.45 1.70
C TYR A 537 -33.98 -2.67 0.48
N GLY A 538 -34.69 -1.61 0.09
CA GLY A 538 -34.33 -0.78 -1.06
C GLY A 538 -33.12 0.13 -0.82
N ARG A 539 -31.90 -0.39 -0.93
CA ARG A 539 -30.64 0.37 -1.13
C ARG A 539 -29.46 -0.55 -1.46
N LEU A 540 -29.18 -0.74 -2.77
CA LEU A 540 -27.84 -1.01 -3.37
C LEU A 540 -27.88 -1.35 -4.89
N GLY A 541 -29.04 -1.28 -5.55
CA GLY A 541 -29.11 -1.32 -7.03
C GLY A 541 -28.78 0.04 -7.63
N LEU A 542 -27.56 0.24 -8.15
CA LEU A 542 -27.13 1.51 -8.76
C LEU A 542 -25.98 1.35 -9.77
N PHE A 543 -26.20 0.57 -10.83
CA PHE A 543 -25.30 0.45 -11.99
C PHE A 543 -26.07 0.46 -13.32
N ALA A 544 -26.84 1.52 -13.53
CA ALA A 544 -27.34 1.97 -14.84
C ALA A 544 -27.57 3.48 -14.75
N LEU A 545 -27.49 4.18 -15.90
CA LEU A 545 -27.76 5.62 -16.06
C LEU A 545 -26.88 6.57 -15.22
N HIS A 546 -25.72 6.97 -15.77
CA HIS A 546 -25.16 8.30 -15.45
C HIS A 546 -24.34 8.98 -16.55
N ASP A 547 -24.65 8.73 -17.82
CA ASP A 547 -24.14 9.50 -18.97
C ASP A 547 -25.32 10.09 -19.76
N LEU A 548 -25.73 11.32 -19.40
CA LEU A 548 -26.75 12.08 -20.12
C LEU A 548 -26.64 13.60 -19.86
N ILE A 549 -25.41 14.13 -19.91
CA ILE A 549 -25.17 15.58 -19.89
C ILE A 549 -25.23 16.09 -21.34
N LYS A 550 -26.31 16.81 -21.67
CA LYS A 550 -26.49 17.45 -22.97
C LYS A 550 -25.50 18.61 -23.12
N PHE A 551 -24.69 18.60 -24.17
CA PHE A 551 -23.96 19.78 -24.60
C PHE A 551 -24.91 20.75 -25.34
N SER A 552 -25.06 21.96 -24.80
CA SER A 552 -25.47 23.13 -25.58
C SER A 552 -24.21 23.91 -25.97
N PRO A 553 -24.03 24.34 -27.23
CA PRO A 553 -22.90 25.18 -27.62
C PRO A 553 -23.05 26.61 -27.06
N PRO A 554 -21.95 27.31 -26.75
CA PRO A 554 -21.99 28.71 -26.36
C PRO A 554 -22.33 29.60 -27.57
N ALA A 555 -23.16 30.62 -27.36
CA ALA A 555 -23.49 31.57 -28.41
C ALA A 555 -22.36 32.60 -28.59
N SER A 556 -21.79 32.68 -29.79
CA SER A 556 -20.84 33.73 -30.18
C SER A 556 -21.60 34.92 -30.79
N SER A 557 -21.49 36.10 -30.17
CA SER A 557 -22.19 37.32 -30.60
C SER A 557 -21.33 38.22 -31.49
N THR A 558 -21.80 38.50 -32.71
CA THR A 558 -21.33 39.60 -33.56
C THR A 558 -22.53 40.21 -34.31
N PRO A 559 -22.73 41.55 -34.27
CA PRO A 559 -23.85 42.22 -34.95
C PRO A 559 -23.46 42.79 -36.34
N SER A 560 -24.47 43.27 -37.09
CA SER A 560 -24.40 44.22 -38.24
C SER A 560 -23.62 43.78 -39.51
N GLU A 561 -24.00 44.15 -40.74
CA GLU A 561 -25.25 44.75 -41.28
C GLU A 561 -25.35 44.56 -42.81
N SER A 562 -26.52 44.86 -43.38
CA SER A 562 -26.80 45.38 -44.76
C SER A 562 -26.37 44.65 -46.06
N SER A 563 -27.36 44.66 -46.99
CA SER A 563 -27.30 44.99 -48.43
C SER A 563 -26.70 44.06 -49.52
N GLU A 564 -27.63 43.63 -50.40
CA GLU A 564 -27.66 43.83 -51.87
C GLU A 564 -27.00 42.85 -52.89
N GLU A 565 -27.91 42.23 -53.66
CA GLU A 565 -28.00 42.07 -55.13
C GLU A 565 -26.84 41.57 -56.03
N SER A 566 -27.14 40.42 -56.69
CA SER A 566 -26.85 40.11 -58.12
C SER A 566 -25.38 39.94 -58.57
N SER A 567 -24.99 38.93 -59.36
CA SER A 567 -25.46 38.74 -60.75
C SER A 567 -24.75 37.54 -61.44
N GLU A 568 -25.40 37.02 -62.49
CA GLU A 568 -24.89 36.35 -63.71
C GLU A 568 -23.94 35.11 -63.76
N SER A 569 -24.21 34.30 -64.79
CA SER A 569 -23.31 33.45 -65.60
C SER A 569 -23.07 31.97 -65.23
N LEU A 570 -23.94 31.12 -65.79
CA LEU A 570 -23.63 29.81 -66.39
C LEU A 570 -22.73 29.95 -67.65
N PRO A 571 -22.27 28.88 -68.35
CA PRO A 571 -22.32 27.43 -68.07
C PRO A 571 -20.98 26.66 -68.29
N GLY A 572 -20.96 25.33 -68.01
CA GLY A 572 -20.51 24.40 -69.06
C GLY A 572 -19.69 23.14 -68.73
N LYS A 573 -20.28 21.98 -69.11
CA LYS A 573 -19.66 20.77 -69.70
C LYS A 573 -18.79 19.80 -68.87
N LEU A 574 -19.34 18.58 -68.80
CA LEU A 574 -18.73 17.25 -69.08
C LEU A 574 -17.72 16.62 -68.10
N LEU A 575 -17.97 15.32 -67.84
CA LEU A 575 -17.20 14.35 -67.06
C LEU A 575 -17.19 14.66 -65.55
N ILE A 576 -17.55 13.74 -64.65
CA ILE A 576 -17.81 12.28 -64.78
C ILE A 576 -19.28 11.98 -64.50
#